data_AF-A0AAJ4R863-F1
#
_entry.id   AF-A0AAJ4R863-F1
#
_cell.length_a   1.000
_cell.length_b   1.000
_cell.length_c   1.000
_cell.angle_alpha   90.00
_cell.angle_beta   90.00
_cell.angle_gamma   90.00
#
_symmetry.space_group_name_H-M   'P 1'
#
loop_
_entity.id
_entity.type
_entity.pdbx_description
1 polymer ?
#
loop_
_entity_poly.entity_id
_entity_poly.type
_entity_poly.pdbx_seq_one_letter_code
_entity_poly.pdbx_strand_id
1 'polypeptide(L)' 'MFDRLVAVDSALSESQKLFGGAVIVALGVVFIALMSFGEIGAESVKIVLGIAGAICVIVGTLLVGTSENREHAV' A
#
# COMPACT_ATOMS: atom_id res chain seq x y z
N MET A 1 20.72 -1.06 5.77
CA MET A 1 19.22 -1.04 5.82
C MET A 1 18.64 -1.09 4.42
N PHE A 2 19.19 -0.32 3.47
CA PHE A 2 18.91 -0.43 2.02
C PHE A 2 19.14 -1.84 1.46
N ASP A 3 20.19 -2.56 1.89
CA ASP A 3 20.49 -3.93 1.42
C ASP A 3 19.37 -4.94 1.73
N ARG A 4 18.64 -4.72 2.82
CA ARG A 4 17.49 -5.57 3.21
C ARG A 4 16.27 -5.30 2.32
N LEU A 5 16.08 -4.07 1.86
CA LEU A 5 15.04 -3.74 0.89
C LEU A 5 15.36 -4.34 -0.48
N VAL A 6 16.61 -4.25 -0.93
CA VAL A 6 17.07 -4.83 -2.21
C VAL A 6 16.90 -6.36 -2.21
N ALA A 7 17.16 -7.03 -1.10
CA ALA A 7 16.97 -8.48 -0.97
C ALA A 7 15.49 -8.92 -1.01
N VAL A 8 14.58 -8.11 -0.46
CA VAL A 8 13.12 -8.37 -0.55
C VAL A 8 12.61 -8.05 -1.96
N ASP A 9 13.14 -7.00 -2.57
CA ASP A 9 12.83 -6.54 -3.92
C ASP A 9 13.26 -7.56 -5.00
N SER A 10 14.39 -8.24 -4.81
CA SER A 10 14.86 -9.32 -5.68
C SER A 10 14.23 -10.68 -5.38
N ALA A 11 13.60 -10.86 -4.21
CA ALA A 11 12.85 -12.07 -3.85
C ALA A 11 11.39 -12.08 -4.33
N LEU A 12 10.84 -10.91 -4.68
CA LEU A 12 9.49 -10.76 -5.20
C LEU A 12 9.51 -10.69 -6.73
N SER A 13 8.79 -11.60 -7.38
CA SER A 13 8.52 -11.50 -8.82
C SER A 13 7.80 -10.18 -9.13
N GLU A 14 8.09 -9.54 -10.27
CA GLU A 14 7.47 -8.26 -10.67
C GLU A 14 5.94 -8.29 -10.59
N SER A 15 5.32 -9.41 -10.98
CA SER A 15 3.87 -9.61 -10.88
C SER A 15 3.37 -9.55 -9.44
N GLN A 16 4.19 -9.98 -8.46
CA GLN A 16 3.86 -9.89 -7.04
C GLN A 16 4.04 -8.47 -6.50
N LYS A 17 4.99 -7.67 -7.03
CA LYS A 17 5.12 -6.24 -6.67
C LYS A 17 3.91 -5.44 -7.18
N LEU A 18 3.51 -5.68 -8.43
CA LEU A 18 2.33 -5.04 -9.02
C LEU A 18 1.04 -5.45 -8.32
N PHE A 19 0.80 -6.76 -8.19
CA PHE A 19 -0.43 -7.28 -7.56
C PHE A 19 -0.46 -6.96 -6.06
N GLY A 20 0.64 -7.18 -5.35
CA GLY A 20 0.75 -6.87 -3.92
C GLY A 20 0.61 -5.38 -3.64
N GLY A 21 1.26 -4.53 -4.45
CA GLY A 21 1.12 -3.08 -4.36
C GLY A 21 -0.31 -2.61 -4.60
N ALA A 22 -0.96 -3.09 -5.65
CA ALA A 22 -2.36 -2.76 -5.95
C ALA A 22 -3.33 -3.21 -4.84
N VAL A 23 -3.14 -4.42 -4.31
CA VAL A 23 -3.93 -4.94 -3.17
C VAL A 23 -3.73 -4.07 -1.92
N ILE A 24 -2.49 -3.66 -1.63
CA ILE A 24 -2.17 -2.81 -0.48
C ILE A 24 -2.81 -1.41 -0.64
N VAL A 25 -2.80 -0.83 -1.85
CA VAL A 25 -3.51 0.44 -2.13
C VAL A 25 -5.01 0.27 -1.88
N ALA A 26 -5.63 -0.78 -2.40
CA ALA A 26 -7.06 -1.04 -2.21
C ALA A 26 -7.42 -1.16 -0.72
N LEU A 27 -6.58 -1.86 0.05
CA LEU A 27 -6.73 -2.00 1.51
C LEU A 27 -6.62 -0.64 2.22
N GLY A 28 -5.68 0.22 1.80
CA GLY A 28 -5.53 1.57 2.33
C GLY A 28 -6.78 2.44 2.07
N VAL A 29 -7.35 2.35 0.87
CA VAL A 29 -8.60 3.05 0.51
C VAL A 29 -9.77 2.55 1.36
N VAL A 30 -9.86 1.24 1.62
CA VAL A 30 -10.89 0.67 2.51
C VAL A 30 -10.78 1.23 3.93
N PHE A 31 -9.57 1.34 4.48
CA PHE A 31 -9.38 1.93 5.80
C PHE A 31 -9.77 3.42 5.86
N ILE A 32 -9.44 4.19 4.83
CA ILE A 32 -9.86 5.59 4.74
C ILE A 32 -11.40 5.69 4.61
N ALA A 33 -12.02 4.80 3.85
CA ALA A 33 -13.47 4.74 3.70
C ALA A 33 -14.15 4.37 5.02
N LEU A 34 -13.64 3.38 5.77
CA LEU A 34 -14.15 3.01 7.08
C LEU A 34 -13.99 4.13 8.11
N MET A 35 -12.92 4.90 8.05
CA MET A 35 -12.76 6.10 8.89
C MET A 35 -13.82 7.17 8.54
N SER A 36 -14.06 7.38 7.25
CA SER A 36 -14.88 8.50 6.73
C SER A 36 -16.39 8.21 6.80
N PHE A 37 -16.78 6.96 6.56
CA PHE A 37 -18.17 6.54 6.44
C PHE A 37 -18.58 5.52 7.51
N GLY A 38 -17.64 4.92 8.22
CA GLY A 38 -17.96 4.05 9.34
C GLY A 38 -18.44 4.87 10.52
N GLU A 39 -19.56 4.47 11.11
CA GLU A 39 -20.07 5.00 12.39
C GLU A 39 -19.21 4.54 13.57
N ILE A 40 -17.90 4.81 13.52
CA ILE A 40 -16.96 4.50 14.58
C ILE A 40 -17.05 5.62 15.63
N GLY A 41 -17.60 5.28 16.79
CA GLY A 41 -17.82 6.23 17.89
C GLY A 41 -16.55 6.67 18.63
N ALA A 42 -15.44 5.93 18.48
CA ALA A 42 -14.16 6.27 19.11
C ALA A 42 -13.27 7.07 18.16
N GLU A 43 -12.99 8.33 18.50
CA GLU A 43 -12.13 9.24 17.72
C GLU A 43 -10.70 8.70 17.56
N SER A 44 -10.16 8.08 18.61
CA SER A 44 -8.84 7.45 18.58
C SER A 44 -8.72 6.36 17.50
N VAL A 45 -9.78 5.58 17.30
CA VAL A 45 -9.82 4.52 16.27
C VAL A 45 -9.84 5.13 14.87
N LYS A 46 -10.58 6.23 14.66
CA LYS A 46 -10.58 6.96 13.37
C LYS A 46 -9.19 7.47 13.00
N ILE A 47 -8.45 8.04 13.97
CA ILE A 47 -7.09 8.53 13.75
C ILE A 47 -6.16 7.38 13.34
N VAL A 48 -6.21 6.25 14.05
CA VAL A 48 -5.38 5.08 13.72
C VAL A 48 -5.72 4.53 12.33
N LEU A 49 -7.01 4.41 11.99
CA LEU A 49 -7.44 3.98 10.66
C LEU A 49 -6.98 4.93 9.55
N GLY A 50 -7.05 6.25 9.78
CA GLY A 50 -6.57 7.24 8.83
C GLY A 50 -5.07 7.13 8.58
N ILE A 51 -4.27 7.03 9.64
CA ILE A 51 -2.81 6.88 9.53
C ILE A 51 -2.46 5.55 8.85
N ALA A 52 -3.08 4.45 9.25
CA ALA A 52 -2.86 3.14 8.65
C ALA A 52 -3.24 3.13 7.16
N GLY A 53 -4.38 3.71 6.81
CA GLY A 53 -4.84 3.84 5.44
C GLY A 53 -3.88 4.66 4.58
N ALA A 54 -3.39 5.80 5.08
CA ALA A 54 -2.42 6.64 4.38
C ALA A 54 -1.10 5.90 4.14
N ILE A 55 -0.58 5.18 5.15
CA ILE A 55 0.65 4.39 5.01
C ILE A 55 0.47 3.29 3.96
N CYS A 56 -0.66 2.57 3.99
CA CYS A 56 -0.96 1.55 2.98
C CYS A 56 -0.98 2.13 1.57
N VAL A 57 -1.66 3.27 1.35
CA VAL A 57 -1.68 3.90 0.03
C VAL A 57 -0.28 4.31 -0.43
N ILE A 58 0.54 4.91 0.44
CA ILE A 58 1.90 5.32 0.11
C ILE A 58 2.75 4.08 -0.25
N VAL A 59 2.77 3.07 0.61
CA VAL A 59 3.57 1.85 0.40
C VAL A 59 3.12 1.10 -0.85
N GLY A 60 1.81 0.93 -1.04
CA GLY A 60 1.26 0.26 -2.21
C GLY A 60 1.58 1.02 -3.50
N THR A 61 1.50 2.35 -3.49
CA THR A 61 1.86 3.19 -4.63
C THR A 61 3.36 3.10 -4.94
N LEU A 62 4.22 3.06 -3.91
CA LEU A 62 5.65 2.86 -4.10
C LEU A 62 5.95 1.48 -4.70
N LEU A 63 5.33 0.40 -4.20
CA LEU A 63 5.53 -0.96 -4.73
C LEU A 63 5.09 -1.10 -6.20
N VAL A 64 3.98 -0.45 -6.58
CA VAL A 64 3.54 -0.38 -7.98
C VAL A 64 4.46 0.52 -8.82
N GLY A 65 4.91 1.64 -8.25
CA GLY A 65 5.75 2.61 -8.94
C GLY A 65 7.18 2.12 -9.20
N THR A 66 7.70 1.24 -8.35
CA THR A 66 9.04 0.64 -8.47
C THR A 66 9.04 -0.70 -9.19
N SER A 67 7.89 -1.18 -9.70
CA SER A 67 7.88 -2.39 -10.52
C SER A 67 8.43 -2.10 -11.92
N GLU A 68 9.40 -2.90 -12.33
CA GLU A 68 10.22 -2.74 -13.55
C GLU A 68 9.38 -2.87 -14.86
N ASN A 69 8.24 -3.56 -14.79
CA ASN A 69 7.23 -3.67 -15.86
C ASN A 69 6.56 -2.34 -16.28
N ARG A 70 6.91 -1.19 -15.68
CA ARG A 70 6.56 0.12 -16.23
C ARG A 70 7.24 0.42 -17.56
N GLU A 71 8.34 -0.25 -17.90
CA GLU A 71 9.03 -0.06 -19.19
C GLU A 71 8.35 -0.77 -20.38
N HIS A 72 7.40 -1.69 -20.13
CA HIS A 72 6.72 -2.45 -21.19
C HIS A 72 5.20 -2.23 -21.27
N ALA A 73 4.64 -1.36 -20.43
CA ALA A 73 3.20 -1.07 -20.40
C ALA A 73 2.78 0.19 -21.19
N VAL A 74 3.63 0.68 -22.11
CA VAL A 74 3.32 1.78 -23.04
C VAL A 74 3.51 1.32 -24.48
#